data_AF-A0A3B8KX54-F1
#
_entry.id   AF-A0A3B8KX54-F1
#
_cell.length_a   1.000
_cell.length_b   1.000
_cell.length_c   1.000
_cell.angle_alpha   90.00
_cell.angle_beta   90.00
_cell.angle_gamma   90.00
#
_symmetry.space_group_name_H-M   'P 1'
#
loop_
_entity.id
_entity.type
_entity.pdbx_description
1 polymer ?
#
loop_
_entity_poly.entity_id
_entity_poly.type
_entity_poly.pdbx_seq_one_letter_code
_entity_poly.pdbx_strand_id
1 'polypeptide(L)'
;KSGYDIKQLARWICNSEPYHLTSQVGAGNAVDNPAAGEAPLFSHMYLKGMEAEQLYDSLIIATGAHKAGGSGWEESERQRRRWLGQFVIAFGTDENDEATTFNGTIPQALMMMNGELVEKATSAERGSFLNKILSGAGTDASRVRRLFLSTLTREPSRRELAAAQQLLKENRNS
;
A
#
# COMPACT_ATOMS: atom_id res chain seq x y z
N LYS A 1 -9.34 21.41 -28.14
CA LYS A 1 -8.84 20.03 -27.90
C LYS A 1 -7.34 20.11 -27.69
N SER A 2 -6.87 19.71 -26.51
CA SER A 2 -5.44 19.74 -26.18
C SER A 2 -4.71 18.71 -27.05
N GLY A 3 -3.73 19.13 -27.86
CA GLY A 3 -3.01 18.29 -28.83
C GLY A 3 -1.97 17.35 -28.20
N TYR A 4 -2.21 16.85 -26.99
CA TYR A 4 -1.25 16.02 -26.26
C TYR A 4 -1.54 14.53 -26.48
N ASP A 5 -0.52 13.78 -26.93
CA ASP A 5 -0.59 12.32 -27.04
C ASP A 5 -0.06 11.66 -25.76
N ILE A 6 -0.99 11.34 -24.86
CA ILE A 6 -0.70 10.64 -23.60
C ILE A 6 -0.08 9.26 -23.85
N LYS A 7 -0.42 8.58 -24.95
CA LYS A 7 0.15 7.27 -25.28
C LYS A 7 1.61 7.40 -25.69
N GLN A 8 1.96 8.45 -26.41
CA GLN A 8 3.34 8.74 -26.77
C GLN A 8 4.18 9.07 -25.53
N LEU A 9 3.64 9.88 -24.61
CA LEU A 9 4.30 10.18 -23.34
C LEU A 9 4.55 8.92 -22.50
N ALA A 10 3.54 8.08 -22.31
CA ALA A 10 3.67 6.83 -21.57
C ALA A 10 4.71 5.89 -22.21
N ARG A 11 4.73 5.81 -23.55
CA ARG A 11 5.73 5.01 -24.28
C ARG A 11 7.14 5.52 -24.05
N TRP A 12 7.37 6.84 -24.04
CA TRP A 12 8.69 7.40 -23.77
C TRP A 12 9.15 7.14 -22.35
N ILE A 13 8.27 7.28 -21.36
CA ILE A 13 8.59 6.97 -19.96
C ILE A 13 8.97 5.49 -19.84
N CYS A 14 8.11 4.58 -20.30
CA CYS A 14 8.34 3.15 -20.13
C CYS A 14 9.53 2.60 -20.93
N ASN A 15 10.00 3.31 -21.96
CA ASN A 15 11.17 2.93 -22.75
C ASN A 15 12.47 3.61 -22.28
N SER A 16 12.40 4.48 -21.28
CA SER A 16 13.59 5.17 -20.76
C SER A 16 14.43 4.22 -19.91
N GLU A 17 15.76 4.33 -20.03
CA GLU A 17 16.71 3.64 -19.16
C GLU A 17 16.43 3.86 -17.66
N PRO A 18 16.16 5.09 -17.16
CA PRO A 18 15.84 5.30 -15.75
C PRO A 18 14.58 4.58 -15.27
N TYR A 19 13.56 4.38 -16.12
CA TYR A 19 12.35 3.62 -15.76
C TYR A 19 12.64 2.13 -15.53
N HIS A 20 13.68 1.60 -16.18
CA HIS A 20 14.13 0.21 -16.02
C HIS A 20 15.10 0.01 -14.86
N LEU A 21 15.54 1.07 -14.18
CA LEU A 21 16.40 0.94 -13.01
C LEU A 21 15.63 0.36 -11.83
N THR A 22 16.28 -0.56 -11.12
CA THR A 22 15.75 -1.12 -9.86
C THR A 22 15.85 -0.09 -8.75
N SER A 23 14.88 -0.06 -7.84
CA SER A 23 14.98 0.69 -6.57
C SER A 23 15.89 0.00 -5.54
N GLN A 24 16.44 -1.17 -5.84
CA GLN A 24 17.28 -1.93 -4.92
C GLN A 24 18.67 -1.31 -4.78
N VAL A 25 19.09 -1.13 -3.54
CA VAL A 25 20.47 -0.76 -3.20
C VAL A 25 21.32 -2.03 -3.16
N GLY A 26 22.43 -2.01 -3.88
CA GLY A 26 23.48 -3.02 -3.93
C GLY A 26 24.87 -2.40 -3.82
N ALA A 27 25.91 -3.22 -3.90
CA ALA A 27 27.30 -2.76 -3.68
C ALA A 27 27.76 -1.67 -4.66
N GLY A 28 27.18 -1.61 -5.87
CA GLY A 28 27.55 -0.64 -6.91
C GLY A 28 26.84 0.72 -6.85
N ASN A 29 25.80 0.87 -6.02
CA ASN A 29 25.00 2.10 -5.93
C ASN A 29 24.75 2.56 -4.47
N ALA A 30 25.43 1.95 -3.49
CA ALA A 30 25.29 2.29 -2.07
C ALA A 30 25.77 3.71 -1.72
N VAL A 31 26.64 4.31 -2.53
CA VAL A 31 27.15 5.68 -2.39
C VAL A 31 26.14 6.72 -2.87
N ASP A 32 25.04 6.30 -3.50
CA ASP A 32 23.99 7.22 -3.94
C ASP A 32 22.89 7.28 -2.88
N ASN A 33 23.14 7.96 -1.75
CA ASN A 33 22.20 8.03 -0.64
C ASN A 33 21.86 9.49 -0.24
N PRO A 34 20.93 10.15 -0.95
CA PRO A 34 20.49 11.50 -0.59
C PRO A 34 19.89 11.63 0.80
N ALA A 35 19.33 10.55 1.37
CA ALA A 35 18.81 10.57 2.73
C ALA A 35 19.92 10.73 3.79
N ALA A 36 21.18 10.45 3.43
CA ALA A 36 22.36 10.73 4.26
C ALA A 36 22.95 12.14 4.04
N GLY A 37 22.31 12.99 3.22
CA GLY A 37 22.78 14.34 2.91
C GLY A 37 23.74 14.43 1.72
N GLU A 38 23.91 13.36 0.95
CA GLU A 38 24.74 13.32 -0.25
C GLU A 38 24.00 13.88 -1.48
N ALA A 39 24.74 14.33 -2.49
CA ALA A 39 24.14 14.79 -3.73
C ALA A 39 23.56 13.59 -4.52
N PRO A 40 22.33 13.69 -5.06
CA PRO A 40 21.71 12.59 -5.79
C PRO A 40 22.46 12.28 -7.09
N LEU A 41 22.88 11.02 -7.24
CA LEU A 41 23.53 10.50 -8.45
C LEU A 41 22.54 9.81 -9.40
N PHE A 42 21.27 9.65 -8.99
CA PHE A 42 20.17 9.09 -9.77
C PHE A 42 20.43 7.67 -10.31
N SER A 43 21.23 6.88 -9.60
CA SER A 43 21.55 5.49 -9.93
C SER A 43 20.39 4.52 -9.68
N HIS A 44 19.42 4.92 -8.85
CA HIS A 44 18.20 4.19 -8.55
C HIS A 44 17.09 5.14 -8.08
N MET A 45 15.86 4.65 -8.04
CA MET A 45 14.75 5.40 -7.45
C MET A 45 14.85 5.34 -5.93
N TYR A 46 15.02 6.50 -5.29
CA TYR A 46 15.04 6.61 -3.84
C TYR A 46 13.68 6.28 -3.23
N LEU A 47 13.69 5.50 -2.16
CA LEU A 47 12.48 5.22 -1.39
C LEU A 47 11.98 6.52 -0.75
N LYS A 48 10.72 6.86 -1.02
CA LYS A 48 10.03 7.98 -0.39
C LYS A 48 8.98 7.42 0.56
N GLY A 49 8.87 8.03 1.74
CA GLY A 49 7.74 7.79 2.62
C GLY A 49 6.45 8.12 1.87
N MET A 50 5.43 7.29 2.05
CA MET A 50 4.10 7.58 1.50
C MET A 50 3.42 8.63 2.38
N GLU A 51 2.73 9.57 1.76
CA GLU A 51 1.83 10.49 2.46
C GLU A 51 0.62 9.73 3.02
N ALA A 52 -0.04 10.30 4.02
CA ALA A 52 -1.26 9.71 4.59
C ALA A 52 -2.32 9.43 3.51
N GLU A 53 -2.50 10.36 2.57
CA GLU A 53 -3.38 10.21 1.40
C GLU A 53 -3.03 8.98 0.57
N GLN A 54 -1.75 8.83 0.22
CA GLN A 54 -1.26 7.75 -0.62
C GLN A 54 -1.42 6.40 0.08
N LEU A 55 -1.20 6.35 1.40
CA LEU A 55 -1.43 5.17 2.22
C LEU A 55 -2.91 4.78 2.25
N TYR A 56 -3.80 5.74 2.46
CA TYR A 56 -5.25 5.53 2.43
C TYR A 56 -5.69 4.94 1.09
N ASP A 57 -5.35 5.62 0.00
CA ASP A 57 -5.80 5.26 -1.34
C ASP A 57 -5.25 3.87 -1.73
N SER A 58 -4.00 3.56 -1.37
CA SER A 58 -3.40 2.23 -1.59
C SER A 58 -4.14 1.12 -0.84
N LEU A 59 -4.51 1.36 0.42
CA LEU A 59 -5.23 0.38 1.23
C LEU A 59 -6.65 0.15 0.69
N ILE A 60 -7.33 1.22 0.26
CA ILE A 60 -8.66 1.15 -0.36
C ILE A 60 -8.63 0.37 -1.68
N ILE A 61 -7.58 0.53 -2.49
CA ILE A 61 -7.39 -0.21 -3.74
C ILE A 61 -7.09 -1.69 -3.48
N ALA A 62 -6.13 -1.97 -2.59
CA ALA A 62 -5.70 -3.34 -2.30
C ALA A 62 -6.81 -4.19 -1.67
N THR A 63 -7.62 -3.59 -0.80
CA THR A 63 -8.63 -4.30 0.01
C THR A 63 -10.05 -4.11 -0.51
N GLY A 64 -10.24 -3.26 -1.52
CA GLY A 64 -11.57 -2.94 -2.03
C GLY A 64 -12.56 -2.49 -0.94
N ALA A 65 -12.09 -1.94 0.19
CA ALA A 65 -12.93 -1.65 1.36
C ALA A 65 -14.05 -0.65 1.03
N HIS A 66 -13.84 0.23 0.05
CA HIS A 66 -14.88 1.13 -0.49
C HIS A 66 -16.07 0.39 -1.14
N LYS A 67 -15.89 -0.86 -1.60
CA LYS A 67 -16.93 -1.65 -2.28
C LYS A 67 -17.82 -2.43 -1.32
N ALA A 68 -17.41 -2.62 -0.06
CA ALA A 68 -18.19 -3.38 0.92
C ALA A 68 -19.42 -2.59 1.43
N GLY A 69 -19.39 -1.26 1.35
CA GLY A 69 -20.43 -0.39 1.93
C GLY A 69 -21.46 0.18 0.96
N GLY A 70 -21.33 -0.03 -0.36
CA GLY A 70 -22.26 0.58 -1.35
C GLY A 70 -22.37 2.10 -1.27
N SER A 71 -21.39 2.76 -0.67
CA SER A 71 -21.43 4.18 -0.32
C SER A 71 -21.22 5.05 -1.56
N GLY A 72 -22.05 6.07 -1.72
CA GLY A 72 -21.88 7.07 -2.77
C GLY A 72 -20.54 7.82 -2.63
N TRP A 73 -20.10 8.47 -3.70
CA TRP A 73 -18.84 9.24 -3.75
C TRP A 73 -18.68 10.19 -2.55
N GLU A 74 -19.76 10.87 -2.17
CA GLU A 74 -19.77 11.82 -1.06
C GLU A 74 -19.52 11.16 0.31
N GLU A 75 -20.01 9.94 0.52
CA GLU A 75 -19.77 9.21 1.76
C GLU A 75 -18.35 8.64 1.82
N SER A 76 -17.82 8.16 0.70
CA SER A 76 -16.41 7.76 0.58
C SER A 76 -15.48 8.94 0.89
N GLU A 77 -15.79 10.13 0.38
CA GLU A 77 -15.01 11.35 0.63
C GLU A 77 -15.07 11.78 2.11
N ARG A 78 -16.23 11.67 2.75
CA ARG A 78 -16.34 11.90 4.21
C ARG A 78 -15.52 10.91 5.02
N GLN A 79 -15.51 9.64 4.64
CA GLN A 79 -14.68 8.61 5.30
C GLN A 79 -13.20 8.91 5.13
N ARG A 80 -12.77 9.26 3.91
CA ARG A 80 -11.40 9.68 3.60
C ARG A 80 -10.96 10.86 4.46
N ARG A 81 -11.76 11.94 4.52
CA ARG A 81 -11.46 13.12 5.34
C ARG A 81 -11.38 12.81 6.83
N ARG A 82 -12.29 11.98 7.36
CA ARG A 82 -12.25 11.57 8.78
C ARG A 82 -10.99 10.79 9.12
N TRP A 83 -10.59 9.88 8.24
CA TRP A 83 -9.38 9.07 8.43
C TRP A 83 -8.12 9.94 8.33
N LEU A 84 -8.02 10.81 7.32
CA LEU A 84 -6.90 11.75 7.18
C LEU A 84 -6.81 12.74 8.36
N GLY A 85 -7.95 13.18 8.90
CA GLY A 85 -7.98 14.03 10.08
C GLY A 85 -7.30 13.42 11.30
N GLN A 86 -7.24 12.08 11.42
CA GLN A 86 -6.50 11.42 12.49
C GLN A 86 -4.97 11.58 12.34
N PHE A 87 -4.47 11.69 11.10
CA PHE A 87 -3.06 11.98 10.83
C PHE A 87 -2.71 13.45 11.08
N VAL A 88 -3.63 14.38 10.82
CA VAL A 88 -3.37 15.82 11.04
C VAL A 88 -3.40 16.17 12.54
N ILE A 89 -4.36 15.62 13.31
CA ILE A 89 -4.50 15.92 14.75
C ILE A 89 -3.36 15.32 15.58
N ALA A 90 -2.82 14.16 15.20
CA ALA A 90 -1.73 13.50 15.93
C ALA A 90 -0.36 14.23 15.80
N PHE A 91 -0.21 15.15 14.84
CA PHE A 91 1.04 15.88 14.57
C PHE A 91 0.91 17.39 14.82
N GLY A 92 -0.29 17.88 15.11
CA GLY A 92 -0.59 19.31 15.30
C GLY A 92 -0.28 19.87 16.68
N THR A 93 0.84 19.47 17.31
CA THR A 93 1.38 20.18 18.49
C THR A 93 2.83 20.60 18.25
N ASP A 94 2.95 21.83 17.75
CA ASP A 94 4.04 22.81 17.93
C ASP A 94 4.96 23.17 16.75
N GLU A 95 4.79 22.64 15.54
CA GLU A 95 5.45 23.24 14.37
C GLU A 95 4.49 23.35 13.19
N ASN A 96 4.37 24.57 12.65
CA ASN A 96 3.57 24.94 11.49
C ASN A 96 4.17 24.39 10.18
N ASP A 97 4.60 23.13 10.20
CA ASP A 97 5.13 22.41 9.05
C ASP A 97 4.04 21.44 8.58
N GLU A 98 3.36 21.78 7.48
CA GLU A 98 2.34 20.96 6.82
C GLU A 98 2.99 19.75 6.12
N ALA A 99 3.79 18.96 6.85
CA ALA A 99 4.34 17.72 6.33
C ALA A 99 3.38 16.58 6.64
N THR A 100 2.51 16.23 5.69
CA THR A 100 1.67 15.00 5.72
C THR A 100 2.48 13.71 5.58
N THR A 101 3.79 13.75 5.88
CA THR A 101 4.71 12.64 5.73
C THR A 101 4.50 11.63 6.87
N PHE A 102 4.36 10.36 6.51
CA PHE A 102 4.33 9.27 7.47
C PHE A 102 5.71 9.12 8.12
N ASN A 103 5.89 9.71 9.29
CA ASN A 103 7.14 9.66 10.06
C ASN A 103 7.29 8.37 10.89
N GLY A 104 6.32 7.45 10.82
CA GLY A 104 6.39 6.14 11.47
C GLY A 104 6.27 6.19 12.99
N THR A 105 5.55 7.17 13.54
CA THR A 105 5.40 7.30 15.00
C THR A 105 4.59 6.13 15.58
N ILE A 106 4.80 5.81 16.86
CA ILE A 106 4.09 4.72 17.55
C ILE A 106 2.56 4.86 17.42
N PRO A 107 1.94 6.04 17.60
CA PRO A 107 0.51 6.21 17.39
C PRO A 107 0.06 5.94 15.95
N GLN A 108 0.85 6.37 14.95
CA GLN A 108 0.56 6.07 13.53
C GLN A 108 0.60 4.56 13.26
N ALA A 109 1.59 3.86 13.79
CA ALA A 109 1.70 2.41 13.65
C ALA A 109 0.53 1.69 14.30
N LEU A 110 0.14 2.07 15.52
CA LEU A 110 -1.02 1.51 16.21
C LEU A 110 -2.33 1.77 15.46
N MET A 111 -2.49 2.96 14.88
CA MET A 111 -3.66 3.27 14.06
C MET A 111 -3.67 2.46 12.75
N MET A 112 -2.52 2.18 12.16
CA MET A 112 -2.40 1.31 10.99
C MET A 112 -2.58 -0.18 11.31
N MET A 113 -2.48 -0.58 12.58
CA MET A 113 -2.75 -1.97 13.02
C MET A 113 -4.20 -2.15 13.46
N ASN A 114 -4.75 -1.18 14.20
CA ASN A 114 -6.01 -1.33 14.94
C ASN A 114 -7.10 -0.36 14.48
N GLY A 115 -6.86 0.46 13.46
CA GLY A 115 -7.83 1.42 12.97
C GLY A 115 -9.00 0.76 12.23
N GLU A 116 -10.14 1.46 12.23
CA GLU A 116 -11.39 1.04 11.57
C GLU A 116 -11.18 0.66 10.09
N LEU A 117 -10.22 1.31 9.40
CA LEU A 117 -9.91 1.01 8.01
C LEU A 117 -9.30 -0.40 7.84
N VAL A 118 -8.40 -0.79 8.75
CA VAL A 118 -7.76 -2.11 8.73
C VAL A 118 -8.72 -3.19 9.19
N GLU A 119 -9.57 -2.88 10.18
CA GLU A 119 -10.67 -3.74 10.60
C GLU A 119 -11.61 -4.06 9.42
N LYS A 120 -12.05 -3.05 8.66
CA LYS A 120 -12.88 -3.26 7.47
C LYS A 120 -12.15 -3.99 6.34
N ALA A 121 -10.88 -3.68 6.14
CA ALA A 121 -10.04 -4.35 5.14
C ALA A 121 -9.88 -5.85 5.40
N THR A 122 -9.77 -6.23 6.67
CA THR A 122 -9.58 -7.60 7.14
C THR A 122 -10.88 -8.32 7.47
N SER A 123 -12.04 -7.65 7.36
CA SER A 123 -13.32 -8.24 7.70
C SER A 123 -13.70 -9.36 6.72
N ALA A 124 -14.29 -10.43 7.24
CA ALA A 124 -14.84 -11.54 6.45
C ALA A 124 -16.33 -11.33 6.08
N GLU A 125 -16.84 -10.11 6.24
CA GLU A 125 -18.26 -9.80 5.98
C GLU A 125 -18.66 -10.04 4.52
N ARG A 126 -19.96 -10.27 4.29
CA ARG A 126 -20.48 -10.54 2.94
C ARG A 126 -20.26 -9.33 2.03
N GLY A 127 -19.44 -9.53 0.99
CA GLY A 127 -19.10 -8.48 0.02
C GLY A 127 -17.70 -7.86 0.21
N SER A 128 -17.04 -8.13 1.35
CA SER A 128 -15.65 -7.72 1.57
C SER A 128 -14.70 -8.42 0.60
N PHE A 129 -13.53 -7.83 0.40
CA PHE A 129 -12.49 -8.41 -0.45
C PHE A 129 -11.97 -9.74 0.07
N LEU A 130 -11.72 -9.81 1.39
CA LEU A 130 -11.27 -11.05 2.00
C LEU A 130 -12.32 -12.16 1.85
N ASN A 131 -13.61 -11.85 2.05
CA ASN A 131 -14.67 -12.83 1.83
C ASN A 131 -14.74 -13.29 0.36
N LYS A 132 -14.54 -12.40 -0.62
CA LYS A 132 -14.47 -12.80 -2.04
C LYS A 132 -13.31 -13.76 -2.33
N ILE A 133 -12.17 -13.59 -1.67
CA ILE A 133 -11.04 -14.51 -1.78
C ILE A 133 -11.36 -15.86 -1.11
N LEU A 134 -11.95 -15.82 0.08
CA LEU A 134 -12.27 -17.02 0.87
C LEU A 134 -13.39 -17.86 0.24
N SER A 135 -14.46 -17.20 -0.21
CA SER A 135 -15.62 -17.83 -0.88
C SER A 135 -15.34 -18.29 -2.31
N GLY A 136 -14.28 -17.76 -2.94
CA GLY A 136 -13.84 -18.19 -4.25
C GLY A 136 -13.38 -19.66 -4.25
N ALA A 137 -13.66 -20.36 -5.35
CA ALA A 137 -13.13 -21.70 -5.58
C ALA A 137 -11.59 -21.68 -5.63
N GLY A 138 -10.95 -22.68 -5.03
CA GLY A 138 -9.49 -22.86 -5.06
C GLY A 138 -8.92 -23.48 -3.79
N THR A 139 -7.65 -23.87 -3.87
CA THR A 139 -6.87 -24.36 -2.72
C THR A 139 -6.40 -23.19 -1.84
N ASP A 140 -6.06 -23.47 -0.58
CA ASP A 140 -5.50 -22.46 0.32
C ASP A 140 -4.25 -21.78 -0.26
N ALA A 141 -3.42 -22.54 -1.00
CA ALA A 141 -2.28 -21.98 -1.73
C ALA A 141 -2.69 -20.92 -2.77
N SER A 142 -3.79 -21.15 -3.51
CA SER A 142 -4.30 -20.21 -4.51
C SER A 142 -4.90 -18.95 -3.87
N ARG A 143 -5.45 -19.07 -2.66
CA ARG A 143 -5.97 -17.94 -1.87
C ARG A 143 -4.83 -17.08 -1.36
N VAL A 144 -3.78 -17.70 -0.82
CA VAL A 144 -2.55 -17.01 -0.39
C VAL A 144 -1.93 -16.24 -1.56
N ARG A 145 -1.77 -16.86 -2.74
CA ARG A 145 -1.24 -16.15 -3.92
C ARG A 145 -2.07 -14.93 -4.30
N ARG A 146 -3.41 -15.07 -4.30
CA ARG A 146 -4.31 -13.94 -4.58
C ARG A 146 -4.14 -12.79 -3.58
N LEU A 147 -3.99 -13.11 -2.29
CA LEU A 147 -3.71 -12.10 -1.26
C LEU A 147 -2.40 -11.37 -1.56
N PHE A 148 -1.31 -12.10 -1.81
CA PHE A 148 0.00 -11.53 -2.13
C PHE A 148 -0.02 -10.64 -3.37
N LEU A 149 -0.70 -11.06 -4.44
CA LEU A 149 -0.83 -10.25 -5.65
C LEU A 149 -1.63 -8.97 -5.41
N SER A 150 -2.67 -9.01 -4.57
CA SER A 150 -3.49 -7.84 -4.29
C SER A 150 -2.85 -6.80 -3.37
N THR A 151 -1.97 -7.24 -2.45
CA THR A 151 -1.38 -6.36 -1.44
C THR A 151 0.07 -6.00 -1.74
N LEU A 152 0.85 -6.93 -2.27
CA LEU A 152 2.29 -6.77 -2.53
C LEU A 152 2.64 -6.72 -4.02
N THR A 153 1.65 -6.88 -4.91
CA THR A 153 1.84 -6.87 -6.38
C THR A 153 2.91 -7.88 -6.86
N ARG A 154 3.13 -8.95 -6.10
CA ARG A 154 4.10 -10.01 -6.42
C ARG A 154 3.60 -11.37 -5.96
N GLU A 155 4.16 -12.43 -6.53
CA GLU A 155 3.94 -13.79 -6.04
C GLU A 155 4.68 -14.04 -4.71
N PRO A 156 4.13 -14.88 -3.82
CA PRO A 156 4.82 -15.30 -2.61
C PRO A 156 6.02 -16.18 -2.96
N SER A 157 7.10 -16.01 -2.21
CA SER A 157 8.23 -16.94 -2.23
C SER A 157 7.83 -18.30 -1.64
N ARG A 158 8.65 -19.33 -1.89
CA ARG A 158 8.42 -20.68 -1.34
C ARG A 158 8.34 -20.68 0.19
N ARG A 159 9.17 -19.86 0.85
CA ARG A 159 9.21 -19.73 2.32
C ARG A 159 7.94 -19.08 2.85
N GLU A 160 7.50 -17.97 2.24
CA GLU A 160 6.28 -17.26 2.61
C GLU A 160 5.03 -18.13 2.43
N LEU A 161 4.95 -18.87 1.33
CA LEU A 161 3.83 -19.77 1.07
C LEU A 161 3.75 -20.91 2.09
N ALA A 162 4.89 -21.51 2.45
CA ALA A 162 4.95 -22.56 3.46
C ALA A 162 4.52 -22.04 4.85
N ALA A 163 5.01 -20.87 5.26
CA ALA A 163 4.64 -20.24 6.53
C ALA A 163 3.14 -19.91 6.59
N ALA A 164 2.58 -19.33 5.53
CA ALA A 164 1.15 -19.02 5.45
C ALA A 164 0.29 -20.29 5.53
N GLN A 165 0.71 -21.38 4.88
CA GLN A 165 -0.01 -22.66 4.97
C GLN A 165 0.05 -23.27 6.37
N GLN A 166 1.17 -23.13 7.08
CA GLN A 166 1.29 -23.60 8.44
C GLN A 166 0.32 -22.84 9.37
N LEU A 167 0.30 -21.51 9.29
CA LEU A 167 -0.63 -20.68 10.06
C LEU A 167 -2.10 -21.04 9.80
N LEU A 168 -2.46 -21.29 8.53
CA LEU A 168 -3.83 -21.71 8.19
C LEU A 168 -4.21 -23.08 8.75
N LYS A 169 -3.25 -24.00 8.90
CA LYS A 169 -3.49 -25.31 9.52
C LYS A 169 -3.65 -25.21 11.02
N GLU A 170 -2.81 -24.43 11.69
CA GLU A 170 -2.86 -24.22 13.15
C GLU A 170 -4.21 -23.60 13.56
N ASN A 171 -4.65 -22.57 12.85
CA ASN A 171 -5.92 -21.89 13.10
C ASN A 171 -7.18 -22.70 12.70
N ARG A 172 -7.05 -23.78 11.92
CA ARG A 172 -8.18 -24.69 11.62
C ARG A 172 -8.41 -25.72 12.72
N ASN A 173 -7.41 -25.96 13.56
CA ASN A 173 -7.43 -26.99 14.61
C ASN A 173 -7.69 -26.40 16.01
N SER A 174 -7.85 -25.08 16.12
CA SER A 174 -8.32 -24.38 17.32
C SER A 174 -9.79 -23.98 17.15
#